data_AF-A0A9P5ST04-F1
#
_entry.id   AF-A0A9P5ST04-F1
#
_cell.length_a   1.000
_cell.length_b   1.000
_cell.length_c   1.000
_cell.angle_alpha   90.00
_cell.angle_beta   90.00
_cell.angle_gamma   90.00
#
_symmetry.space_group_name_H-M   'P 1'
#
loop_
_entity.id
_entity.type
_entity.pdbx_description
1 polymer ?
#
loop_
_entity_poly.entity_id
_entity_poly.type
_entity_poly.pdbx_seq_one_letter_code
_entity_poly.pdbx_strand_id
1 'polypeptide(L)'
;MNGAQKRTVAATPSFLDKGKAVANGNGIRTSNGINRTHRPSQWHTDDSDASQENEEDNLLEEDDDANDSFYIPSKSFAQQLSSVDPSLYQGTGDDFCTEENFDQTSAYINHQLSVYGFSANLQFLKADKDTASRIVTALYKMLQQHQKDAEYKEEMDLNWRRLSQDYDSSLQTLSNTKARLERSDRENVELLAKLGAVEEELRVETEKHKHTREELRSSKANLQYTKTQYAHEARRREKEMDVLKEKIQRSISRGQSSSGSGSSVIPGGITVLNPVPRSLFGKQHVSDGEQLLKEVIEQQKAKEMEIVEENEQLRRTLYTVHVELEGLIRKKLGSKSQAANPYGLPFEMVREKIETEIQDALTLLSDQWTHRPPQEPTTSPTDIVIRDQRIEELERDIEKMQHELEDSTVLIQGAQKMIDNLNGGNFLAGAPDFKMSSEGSDMTALEVEEAETKLRKQREDLAKERKKFTEACLDLGRQREDLKKAKLEFEESKRTFRLDKVVSFLSFSPG
;
A
#
# COMPACT_ATOMS: atom_id res chain seq x y z
N MET A 1 31.55 -58.30 -0.06
CA MET A 1 30.83 -59.13 -1.05
C MET A 1 29.43 -58.55 -1.22
N ASN A 2 29.19 -58.06 -2.43
CA ASN A 2 27.94 -57.91 -3.20
C ASN A 2 26.56 -57.76 -2.54
N GLY A 3 25.80 -56.81 -3.10
CA GLY A 3 24.34 -56.89 -3.32
C GLY A 3 23.55 -55.82 -2.57
N ALA A 4 23.38 -54.58 -3.06
CA ALA A 4 22.58 -54.12 -4.20
C ALA A 4 21.06 -54.33 -4.05
N GLN A 5 20.30 -53.25 -3.78
CA GLN A 5 18.96 -52.96 -4.31
C GLN A 5 18.56 -51.50 -3.96
N LYS A 6 18.69 -50.59 -4.94
CA LYS A 6 17.63 -50.01 -5.80
C LYS A 6 16.97 -48.74 -5.22
N ARG A 7 17.52 -47.58 -5.62
CA ARG A 7 16.80 -46.30 -5.73
C ARG A 7 16.33 -46.16 -7.18
N THR A 8 15.04 -45.88 -7.37
CA THR A 8 14.46 -45.47 -8.67
C THR A 8 14.24 -43.96 -8.63
N VAL A 9 14.93 -43.26 -9.52
CA VAL A 9 14.76 -41.83 -9.84
C VAL A 9 14.04 -41.79 -11.18
N ALA A 10 12.89 -41.12 -11.24
CA ALA A 10 12.19 -40.84 -12.50
C ALA A 10 12.55 -39.44 -12.97
N ALA A 11 13.15 -39.37 -14.16
CA ALA A 11 13.38 -38.17 -14.95
C ALA A 11 12.36 -38.14 -16.11
N THR A 12 11.93 -36.95 -16.56
CA THR A 12 11.43 -36.66 -17.93
C THR A 12 11.10 -35.16 -18.09
N PRO A 13 11.03 -34.57 -19.31
CA PRO A 13 12.15 -33.78 -19.83
C PRO A 13 11.77 -32.41 -20.45
N SER A 14 12.80 -31.66 -20.82
CA SER A 14 12.79 -30.51 -21.74
C SER A 14 12.59 -30.93 -23.20
N PHE A 15 11.86 -30.14 -24.00
CA PHE A 15 12.08 -30.00 -25.44
C PHE A 15 11.65 -28.62 -25.96
N LEU A 16 12.57 -27.95 -26.68
CA LEU A 16 12.35 -26.76 -27.50
C LEU A 16 11.62 -27.12 -28.81
N ASP A 17 10.95 -26.15 -29.46
CA ASP A 17 11.49 -25.40 -30.62
C ASP A 17 10.44 -24.97 -31.68
N LYS A 18 10.69 -23.77 -32.23
CA LYS A 18 10.36 -23.22 -33.57
C LYS A 18 8.93 -22.93 -34.04
N GLY A 19 8.76 -21.68 -34.50
CA GLY A 19 7.74 -21.30 -35.49
C GLY A 19 7.71 -19.81 -35.86
N LYS A 20 8.69 -19.34 -36.65
CA LYS A 20 8.68 -18.06 -37.39
C LYS A 20 7.80 -18.16 -38.64
N ALA A 21 7.03 -17.11 -38.96
CA ALA A 21 6.73 -16.62 -40.32
C ALA A 21 5.80 -15.39 -40.22
N VAL A 22 5.72 -14.39 -41.11
CA VAL A 22 6.55 -13.73 -42.14
C VAL A 22 5.69 -12.52 -42.58
N ALA A 23 6.35 -11.44 -42.97
CA ALA A 23 5.77 -10.19 -43.46
C ALA A 23 5.13 -10.30 -44.87
N ASN A 24 4.22 -9.35 -45.16
CA ASN A 24 3.94 -8.70 -46.45
C ASN A 24 3.07 -7.46 -46.13
N GLY A 25 3.28 -6.23 -46.59
CA GLY A 25 4.01 -5.71 -47.75
C GLY A 25 3.03 -4.93 -48.66
N ASN A 26 3.35 -3.66 -48.93
CA ASN A 26 2.72 -2.67 -49.85
C ASN A 26 1.70 -1.69 -49.21
N GLY A 27 1.76 -0.37 -49.45
CA GLY A 27 2.56 0.37 -50.43
C GLY A 27 2.46 1.90 -50.30
N ILE A 28 3.41 2.52 -50.99
CA ILE A 28 3.86 3.92 -51.11
C ILE A 28 2.83 4.90 -51.71
N ARG A 29 2.86 6.17 -51.25
CA ARG A 29 2.83 7.45 -52.04
C ARG A 29 2.87 8.66 -51.08
N THR A 30 4.00 9.34 -50.81
CA THR A 30 4.70 10.44 -51.52
C THR A 30 4.00 11.81 -51.61
N SER A 31 4.81 12.86 -51.35
CA SER A 31 4.67 14.31 -51.69
C SER A 31 3.78 15.12 -50.73
N ASN A 32 4.09 16.31 -50.21
CA ASN A 32 5.11 17.37 -50.32
C ASN A 32 5.17 18.05 -48.93
N GLY A 33 6.26 18.56 -48.35
CA GLY A 33 7.13 19.64 -48.84
C GLY A 33 6.44 21.02 -48.73
N ILE A 34 6.71 21.81 -47.68
CA ILE A 34 6.98 23.28 -47.71
C ILE A 34 7.14 23.83 -46.26
N ASN A 35 8.32 24.43 -46.03
CA ASN A 35 8.68 25.33 -44.93
C ASN A 35 7.89 26.66 -44.98
N ARG A 36 7.55 27.24 -43.83
CA ARG A 36 7.80 28.67 -43.42
C ARG A 36 6.92 29.09 -42.23
N THR A 37 7.53 29.34 -41.06
CA THR A 37 7.86 30.65 -40.45
C THR A 37 6.73 31.39 -39.71
N HIS A 38 7.07 31.75 -38.46
CA HIS A 38 6.76 32.98 -37.73
C HIS A 38 5.36 33.29 -37.16
N ARG A 39 5.37 33.26 -35.81
CA ARG A 39 4.82 34.21 -34.81
C ARG A 39 3.31 34.25 -34.53
N PRO A 40 2.94 34.50 -33.24
CA PRO A 40 1.58 34.40 -32.74
C PRO A 40 0.85 35.75 -32.78
N SER A 41 -0.44 35.72 -33.09
CA SER A 41 -1.35 36.86 -32.93
C SER A 41 -2.08 36.77 -31.60
N GLN A 42 -1.84 37.78 -30.78
CA GLN A 42 -2.66 38.20 -29.64
C GLN A 42 -4.13 38.33 -30.06
N TRP A 43 -5.03 37.84 -29.20
CA TRP A 43 -6.38 38.39 -29.08
C TRP A 43 -6.58 38.79 -27.62
N HIS A 44 -6.61 40.11 -27.46
CA HIS A 44 -7.07 40.84 -26.31
C HIS A 44 -8.59 40.95 -26.47
N THR A 45 -9.33 40.54 -25.45
CA THR A 45 -10.67 41.05 -25.20
C THR A 45 -10.73 41.35 -23.72
N ASP A 46 -10.56 42.63 -23.42
CA ASP A 46 -11.16 43.28 -22.26
C ASP A 46 -12.67 43.05 -22.35
N ASP A 47 -13.28 42.57 -21.27
CA ASP A 47 -14.58 43.05 -20.85
C ASP A 47 -14.60 43.01 -19.32
N SER A 48 -14.55 44.21 -18.77
CA SER A 48 -14.90 44.51 -17.40
C SER A 48 -16.43 44.60 -17.37
N ASP A 49 -17.09 43.75 -16.60
CA ASP A 49 -18.37 44.16 -16.03
C ASP A 49 -18.47 43.70 -14.58
N ALA A 50 -18.48 44.70 -13.72
CA ALA A 50 -18.73 44.60 -12.31
C ALA A 50 -20.23 44.80 -12.12
N SER A 51 -20.92 43.77 -11.61
CA SER A 51 -22.23 43.95 -11.01
C SER A 51 -22.22 43.27 -9.67
N GLN A 52 -22.18 44.11 -8.63
CA GLN A 52 -22.58 43.80 -7.28
C GLN A 52 -24.07 43.42 -7.30
N GLU A 53 -24.39 42.20 -6.91
CA GLU A 53 -25.71 41.91 -6.35
C GLU A 53 -25.51 41.31 -4.96
N ASN A 54 -25.88 42.11 -3.97
CA ASN A 54 -26.16 41.69 -2.62
C ASN A 54 -27.41 40.81 -2.67
N GLU A 55 -27.33 39.57 -2.23
CA GLU A 55 -28.50 38.86 -1.72
C GLU A 55 -28.17 38.33 -0.33
N GLU A 56 -28.98 38.79 0.60
CA GLU A 56 -28.93 38.55 2.03
C GLU A 56 -29.33 37.09 2.30
N ASP A 57 -28.45 36.33 2.93
CA ASP A 57 -28.76 35.02 3.50
C ASP A 57 -29.74 35.21 4.66
N ASN A 58 -31.02 35.02 4.38
CA ASN A 58 -32.08 34.95 5.38
C ASN A 58 -32.10 33.54 5.99
N LEU A 59 -31.29 33.34 7.03
CA LEU A 59 -31.41 32.19 7.93
C LEU A 59 -32.69 32.35 8.77
N LEU A 60 -33.73 31.60 8.42
CA LEU A 60 -34.78 31.24 9.36
C LEU A 60 -34.38 29.94 10.05
N GLU A 61 -33.94 30.09 11.31
CA GLU A 61 -34.02 29.06 12.33
C GLU A 61 -35.49 28.72 12.55
N GLU A 62 -35.90 27.49 12.24
CA GLU A 62 -37.10 26.88 12.83
C GLU A 62 -36.66 25.57 13.49
N ASP A 63 -36.67 25.62 14.82
CA ASP A 63 -36.70 24.46 15.71
C ASP A 63 -37.93 23.59 15.39
N ASP A 64 -37.75 22.28 15.25
CA ASP A 64 -38.87 21.33 15.39
C ASP A 64 -38.37 19.97 15.92
N ASP A 65 -38.15 19.93 17.24
CA ASP A 65 -38.33 18.72 18.04
C ASP A 65 -39.84 18.41 18.13
N ALA A 66 -40.38 17.63 17.20
CA ALA A 66 -41.72 17.09 17.34
C ALA A 66 -41.92 15.77 16.59
N ASN A 67 -41.75 14.67 17.33
CA ASN A 67 -42.65 13.51 17.34
C ASN A 67 -43.20 13.09 15.97
N ASP A 68 -42.50 12.16 15.32
CA ASP A 68 -42.87 11.53 14.05
C ASP A 68 -44.15 10.69 14.22
N SER A 69 -45.27 11.39 14.34
CA SER A 69 -46.62 10.87 14.28
C SER A 69 -46.86 10.47 12.85
N PHE A 70 -47.05 9.17 12.64
CA PHE A 70 -47.49 8.55 11.41
C PHE A 70 -48.73 9.30 10.86
N TYR A 71 -48.50 10.30 10.01
CA TYR A 71 -49.57 11.01 9.32
C TYR A 71 -50.13 10.07 8.27
N ILE A 72 -51.16 9.32 8.66
CA ILE A 72 -52.08 8.72 7.71
C ILE A 72 -52.93 9.89 7.23
N PRO A 73 -52.88 10.30 5.94
CA PRO A 73 -53.78 11.32 5.44
C PRO A 73 -55.20 10.88 5.74
N SER A 74 -55.88 11.67 6.58
CA SER A 74 -57.29 11.42 6.87
C SER A 74 -58.04 11.54 5.56
N LYS A 75 -58.57 10.40 5.09
CA LYS A 75 -59.39 10.34 3.88
C LYS A 75 -60.41 11.48 3.94
N SER A 76 -60.47 12.29 2.88
CA SER A 76 -61.51 13.31 2.75
C SER A 76 -62.88 12.68 3.01
N PHE A 77 -63.82 13.41 3.61
CA PHE A 77 -65.20 12.94 3.81
C PHE A 77 -65.82 12.37 2.51
N ALA A 78 -65.40 12.89 1.34
CA ALA A 78 -65.75 12.35 0.03
C ALA A 78 -65.17 10.94 -0.26
N GLN A 79 -63.94 10.65 0.19
CA GLN A 79 -63.31 9.32 0.13
C GLN A 79 -63.86 8.34 1.18
N GLN A 80 -64.43 8.83 2.30
CA GLN A 80 -65.19 8.02 3.26
C GLN A 80 -66.62 7.72 2.78
N LEU A 81 -67.14 8.46 1.81
CA LEU A 81 -68.46 8.23 1.19
C LEU A 81 -68.39 7.42 -0.11
N SER A 82 -67.22 7.33 -0.76
CA SER A 82 -67.01 6.41 -1.90
C SER A 82 -66.99 4.94 -1.49
N SER A 83 -66.98 4.64 -0.18
CA SER A 83 -67.03 3.28 0.39
C SER A 83 -68.46 2.76 0.62
N VAL A 84 -69.47 3.32 -0.04
CA VAL A 84 -70.76 2.63 -0.15
C VAL A 84 -70.53 1.39 -1.02
N ASP A 85 -70.55 0.23 -0.35
CA ASP A 85 -70.27 -1.07 -0.97
C ASP A 85 -71.22 -1.28 -2.17
N PRO A 86 -70.68 -1.43 -3.40
CA PRO A 86 -71.49 -1.74 -4.58
C PRO A 86 -72.33 -3.02 -4.42
N SER A 87 -71.95 -3.90 -3.49
CA SER A 87 -72.70 -5.11 -3.15
C SER A 87 -74.10 -4.84 -2.57
N LEU A 88 -74.31 -3.66 -1.97
CA LEU A 88 -75.61 -3.26 -1.41
C LEU A 88 -76.67 -2.94 -2.48
N TYR A 89 -76.25 -2.78 -3.74
CA TYR A 89 -77.10 -2.39 -4.87
C TYR A 89 -77.10 -3.42 -6.01
N GLN A 90 -76.53 -4.61 -5.78
CA GLN A 90 -76.44 -5.65 -6.81
C GLN A 90 -77.82 -6.23 -7.16
N GLY A 91 -78.26 -5.97 -8.40
CA GLY A 91 -79.28 -6.78 -9.06
C GLY A 91 -78.81 -8.22 -9.22
N THR A 92 -79.73 -9.18 -9.17
CA THR A 92 -79.42 -10.59 -9.38
C THR A 92 -79.11 -10.86 -10.86
N GLY A 93 -77.86 -10.63 -11.30
CA GLY A 93 -77.41 -10.89 -12.68
C GLY A 93 -76.23 -10.05 -13.17
N ASP A 94 -75.97 -10.10 -14.48
CA ASP A 94 -74.90 -9.35 -15.20
C ASP A 94 -75.25 -7.85 -15.40
N ASP A 95 -76.47 -7.46 -15.04
CA ASP A 95 -76.99 -6.10 -15.12
C ASP A 95 -77.06 -5.46 -13.73
N PHE A 96 -76.32 -4.35 -13.57
CA PHE A 96 -76.27 -3.54 -12.35
C PHE A 96 -77.65 -2.99 -11.98
N CYS A 97 -78.45 -2.60 -12.98
CA CYS A 97 -79.78 -2.04 -12.81
C CYS A 97 -80.85 -2.92 -13.48
N THR A 98 -81.88 -3.27 -12.73
CA THR A 98 -83.11 -3.96 -13.14
C THR A 98 -84.33 -3.08 -12.83
N GLU A 99 -85.50 -3.40 -13.39
CA GLU A 99 -86.71 -2.62 -13.16
C GLU A 99 -87.13 -2.55 -11.68
N GLU A 100 -86.72 -3.50 -10.84
CA GLU A 100 -87.07 -3.51 -9.41
C GLU A 100 -86.13 -2.64 -8.56
N ASN A 101 -84.87 -2.46 -8.98
CA ASN A 101 -83.84 -1.74 -8.19
C ASN A 101 -83.47 -0.35 -8.75
N PHE A 102 -84.13 0.09 -9.83
CA PHE A 102 -83.84 1.32 -10.58
C PHE A 102 -83.72 2.59 -9.73
N ASP A 103 -84.61 2.80 -8.76
CA ASP A 103 -84.59 4.02 -7.95
C ASP A 103 -83.34 4.07 -7.05
N GLN A 104 -82.88 2.91 -6.58
CA GLN A 104 -81.71 2.77 -5.71
C GLN A 104 -80.41 2.91 -6.52
N THR A 105 -80.32 2.26 -7.68
CA THR A 105 -79.15 2.33 -8.58
C THR A 105 -79.01 3.71 -9.22
N SER A 106 -80.12 4.37 -9.59
CA SER A 106 -80.10 5.76 -10.08
C SER A 106 -79.67 6.74 -8.98
N ALA A 107 -80.08 6.55 -7.73
CA ALA A 107 -79.62 7.37 -6.61
C ALA A 107 -78.12 7.18 -6.36
N TYR A 108 -77.63 5.95 -6.44
CA TYR A 108 -76.20 5.63 -6.34
C TYR A 108 -75.38 6.32 -7.43
N ILE A 109 -75.82 6.27 -8.69
CA ILE A 109 -75.12 6.94 -9.79
C ILE A 109 -75.14 8.46 -9.64
N ASN A 110 -76.28 9.06 -9.25
CA ASN A 110 -76.34 10.51 -9.00
C ASN A 110 -75.43 10.94 -7.85
N HIS A 111 -75.33 10.13 -6.80
CA HIS A 111 -74.38 10.36 -5.71
C HIS A 111 -72.94 10.29 -6.20
N GLN A 112 -72.58 9.24 -6.95
CA GLN A 112 -71.23 9.11 -7.51
C GLN A 112 -70.89 10.26 -8.46
N LEU A 113 -71.80 10.62 -9.37
CA LEU A 113 -71.61 11.76 -10.26
C LEU A 113 -71.39 13.06 -9.47
N SER A 114 -72.14 13.26 -8.37
CA SER A 114 -71.93 14.40 -7.47
C SER A 114 -70.55 14.38 -6.81
N VAL A 115 -70.06 13.20 -6.38
CA VAL A 115 -68.71 13.03 -5.80
C VAL A 115 -67.62 13.37 -6.82
N TYR A 116 -67.82 13.01 -8.10
CA TYR A 116 -66.92 13.41 -9.19
C TYR A 116 -67.11 14.87 -9.64
N GLY A 117 -67.99 15.64 -8.99
CA GLY A 117 -68.20 17.07 -9.25
C GLY A 117 -69.18 17.39 -10.37
N PHE A 118 -69.93 16.41 -10.88
CA PHE A 118 -70.99 16.66 -11.85
C PHE A 118 -72.24 17.20 -11.14
N SER A 119 -72.69 18.38 -11.59
CA SER A 119 -73.78 19.14 -10.95
C SER A 119 -75.19 18.80 -11.44
N ALA A 120 -75.33 17.85 -12.38
CA ALA A 120 -76.61 17.43 -12.94
C ALA A 120 -76.99 16.03 -12.47
N ASN A 121 -78.08 15.94 -11.70
CA ASN A 121 -78.70 14.65 -11.39
C ASN A 121 -79.37 14.09 -12.65
N LEU A 122 -79.21 12.79 -12.90
CA LEU A 122 -79.91 12.07 -13.94
C LEU A 122 -81.41 12.18 -13.71
N GLN A 123 -82.10 12.78 -14.68
CA GLN A 123 -83.55 12.87 -14.72
C GLN A 123 -84.04 12.17 -16.00
N PHE A 124 -84.66 11.01 -15.84
CA PHE A 124 -85.18 10.22 -16.96
C PHE A 124 -86.56 10.74 -17.37
N LEU A 125 -86.61 11.87 -18.08
CA LEU A 125 -87.87 12.41 -18.60
C LEU A 125 -88.38 11.55 -19.76
N LYS A 126 -89.55 10.90 -19.57
CA LYS A 126 -90.28 10.11 -20.58
C LYS A 126 -89.59 8.83 -21.09
N ALA A 127 -88.58 8.33 -20.38
CA ALA A 127 -87.95 7.05 -20.71
C ALA A 127 -88.75 5.87 -20.11
N ASP A 128 -88.78 4.74 -20.82
CA ASP A 128 -89.23 3.47 -20.25
C ASP A 128 -88.22 2.97 -19.21
N LYS A 129 -88.69 2.18 -18.23
CA LYS A 129 -87.87 1.77 -17.08
C LYS A 129 -86.73 0.82 -17.47
N ASP A 130 -86.92 0.00 -18.52
CA ASP A 130 -85.88 -0.89 -19.07
C ASP A 130 -84.74 -0.08 -19.72
N THR A 131 -85.09 0.90 -20.56
CA THR A 131 -84.16 1.80 -21.27
C THR A 131 -83.39 2.66 -20.28
N ALA A 132 -84.07 3.20 -19.27
CA ALA A 132 -83.43 3.96 -18.21
C ALA A 132 -82.46 3.07 -17.40
N SER A 133 -82.84 1.82 -17.09
CA SER A 133 -81.97 0.86 -16.40
C SER A 133 -80.72 0.50 -17.20
N ARG A 134 -80.84 0.31 -18.52
CA ARG A 134 -79.68 0.09 -19.41
C ARG A 134 -78.73 1.29 -19.42
N ILE A 135 -79.25 2.52 -19.41
CA ILE A 135 -78.42 3.74 -19.35
C ILE A 135 -77.69 3.83 -18.01
N VAL A 136 -78.37 3.57 -16.89
CA VAL A 136 -77.75 3.53 -15.54
C VAL A 136 -76.65 2.47 -15.48
N THR A 137 -76.90 1.26 -16.00
CA THR A 137 -75.90 0.18 -16.08
C THR A 137 -74.70 0.56 -16.96
N ALA A 138 -74.93 1.22 -18.10
CA ALA A 138 -73.85 1.69 -18.97
C ALA A 138 -73.00 2.77 -18.30
N LEU A 139 -73.64 3.76 -17.64
CA LEU A 139 -72.95 4.80 -16.87
C LEU A 139 -72.15 4.22 -15.72
N TYR A 140 -72.70 3.22 -15.01
CA TYR A 140 -71.98 2.50 -13.97
C TYR A 140 -70.72 1.81 -14.51
N LYS A 141 -70.84 1.07 -15.64
CA LYS A 141 -69.70 0.41 -16.28
C LYS A 141 -68.63 1.42 -16.74
N MET A 142 -69.03 2.56 -17.30
CA MET A 142 -68.10 3.64 -17.66
C MET A 142 -67.40 4.24 -16.45
N LEU A 143 -68.13 4.43 -15.34
CA LEU A 143 -67.56 4.99 -14.11
C LEU A 143 -66.57 4.02 -13.47
N GLN A 144 -66.92 2.73 -13.40
CA GLN A 144 -66.01 1.68 -12.94
C GLN A 144 -64.76 1.59 -13.82
N GLN A 145 -64.93 1.69 -15.15
CA GLN A 145 -63.81 1.69 -16.08
C GLN A 145 -62.90 2.88 -15.82
N HIS A 146 -63.46 4.09 -15.68
CA HIS A 146 -62.69 5.29 -15.38
C HIS A 146 -61.94 5.18 -14.05
N GLN A 147 -62.56 4.61 -13.02
CA GLN A 147 -61.89 4.37 -11.74
C GLN A 147 -60.69 3.41 -11.91
N LYS A 148 -60.88 2.28 -12.60
CA LYS A 148 -59.80 1.33 -12.89
C LYS A 148 -58.68 1.96 -13.72
N ASP A 149 -59.04 2.78 -14.71
CA ASP A 149 -58.06 3.47 -15.56
C ASP A 149 -57.26 4.51 -14.75
N ALA A 150 -57.91 5.21 -13.81
CA ALA A 150 -57.25 6.14 -12.90
C ALA A 150 -56.29 5.43 -11.94
N GLU A 151 -56.73 4.33 -11.33
CA GLU A 151 -55.90 3.48 -10.47
C GLU A 151 -54.68 2.91 -11.25
N TYR A 152 -54.91 2.40 -12.46
CA TYR A 152 -53.84 1.91 -13.32
C TYR A 152 -52.83 3.01 -13.70
N LYS A 153 -53.33 4.22 -14.01
CA LYS A 153 -52.47 5.36 -14.32
C LYS A 153 -51.63 5.77 -13.10
N GLU A 154 -52.23 5.83 -11.93
CA GLU A 154 -51.52 6.13 -10.68
C GLU A 154 -50.44 5.09 -10.40
N GLU A 155 -50.75 3.80 -10.57
CA GLU A 155 -49.77 2.71 -10.43
C GLU A 155 -48.60 2.86 -11.43
N MET A 156 -48.90 3.19 -12.69
CA MET A 156 -47.88 3.42 -13.72
C MET A 156 -47.00 4.64 -13.39
N ASP A 157 -47.59 5.75 -12.92
CA ASP A 157 -46.86 6.94 -12.52
C ASP A 157 -45.94 6.66 -11.31
N LEU A 158 -46.42 5.89 -10.32
CA LEU A 158 -45.61 5.45 -9.18
C LEU A 158 -44.46 4.54 -9.61
N ASN A 159 -44.74 3.56 -10.47
CA ASN A 159 -43.72 2.67 -11.01
C ASN A 159 -42.68 3.43 -11.83
N TRP A 160 -43.10 4.43 -12.62
CA TRP A 160 -42.20 5.28 -13.38
C TRP A 160 -41.30 6.10 -12.45
N ARG A 161 -41.85 6.74 -11.41
CA ARG A 161 -41.06 7.49 -10.42
C ARG A 161 -40.03 6.61 -9.73
N ARG A 162 -40.44 5.42 -9.30
CA ARG A 162 -39.55 4.44 -8.68
C ARG A 162 -38.43 4.02 -9.62
N LEU A 163 -38.77 3.68 -10.87
CA LEU A 163 -37.78 3.25 -11.85
C LEU A 163 -36.81 4.38 -12.21
N SER A 164 -37.28 5.62 -12.29
CA SER A 164 -36.44 6.80 -12.49
C SER A 164 -35.46 6.98 -11.33
N GLN A 165 -35.94 6.88 -10.09
CA GLN A 165 -35.07 6.98 -8.91
C GLN A 165 -34.03 5.85 -8.87
N ASP A 166 -34.44 4.61 -9.15
CA ASP A 166 -33.54 3.46 -9.22
C ASP A 166 -32.48 3.66 -10.34
N TYR A 167 -32.88 4.23 -11.47
CA TYR A 167 -31.98 4.56 -12.57
C TYR A 167 -30.95 5.63 -12.18
N ASP A 168 -31.40 6.73 -11.57
CA ASP A 168 -30.52 7.83 -11.13
C ASP A 168 -29.53 7.35 -10.05
N SER A 169 -30.01 6.56 -9.09
CA SER A 169 -29.16 5.90 -8.09
C SER A 169 -28.14 4.96 -8.73
N SER A 170 -28.56 4.17 -9.73
CA SER A 170 -27.66 3.30 -10.48
C SER A 170 -26.62 4.08 -11.29
N LEU A 171 -26.98 5.21 -11.89
CA LEU A 171 -26.04 6.10 -12.58
C LEU A 171 -25.02 6.72 -11.62
N GLN A 172 -25.47 7.17 -10.44
CA GLN A 172 -24.58 7.75 -9.44
C GLN A 172 -23.57 6.70 -8.92
N THR A 173 -24.04 5.49 -8.63
CA THR A 173 -23.16 4.37 -8.22
C THR A 173 -22.19 3.97 -9.34
N LEU A 174 -22.63 3.97 -10.60
CA LEU A 174 -21.76 3.73 -11.76
C LEU A 174 -20.69 4.82 -11.89
N SER A 175 -21.06 6.09 -11.74
CA SER A 175 -20.13 7.22 -11.77
C SER A 175 -19.07 7.11 -10.66
N ASN A 176 -19.50 6.84 -9.43
CA ASN A 176 -18.62 6.68 -8.27
C ASN A 176 -17.66 5.49 -8.44
N THR A 177 -18.16 4.35 -8.93
CA THR A 177 -17.32 3.17 -9.18
C THR A 177 -16.31 3.40 -10.31
N LYS A 178 -16.70 4.11 -11.38
CA LYS A 178 -15.78 4.53 -12.44
C LYS A 178 -14.69 5.48 -11.91
N ALA A 179 -15.04 6.47 -11.10
CA ALA A 179 -14.07 7.38 -10.50
C ALA A 179 -13.09 6.63 -9.57
N ARG A 180 -13.58 5.65 -8.81
CA ARG A 180 -12.73 4.79 -7.96
C ARG A 180 -11.80 3.91 -8.80
N LEU A 181 -12.28 3.37 -9.91
CA LEU A 181 -11.47 2.58 -10.84
C LEU A 181 -10.35 3.44 -11.43
N GLU A 182 -10.66 4.63 -11.95
CA GLU A 182 -9.65 5.54 -12.49
C GLU A 182 -8.59 5.96 -11.46
N ARG A 183 -9.00 6.14 -10.19
CA ARG A 183 -8.05 6.41 -9.10
C ARG A 183 -7.14 5.20 -8.85
N SER A 184 -7.72 4.01 -8.74
CA SER A 184 -6.96 2.77 -8.55
C SER A 184 -6.01 2.48 -9.71
N ASP A 185 -6.40 2.76 -10.95
CA ASP A 185 -5.54 2.60 -12.12
C ASP A 185 -4.34 3.56 -12.08
N ARG A 186 -4.55 4.82 -11.66
CA ARG A 186 -3.45 5.79 -11.46
C ARG A 186 -2.49 5.34 -10.36
N GLU A 187 -3.02 4.88 -9.24
CA GLU A 187 -2.22 4.32 -8.14
C GLU A 187 -1.43 3.09 -8.60
N ASN A 188 -2.02 2.22 -9.42
CA ASN A 188 -1.36 1.05 -9.96
C ASN A 188 -0.21 1.43 -10.91
N VAL A 189 -0.40 2.42 -11.79
CA VAL A 189 0.67 2.96 -12.65
C VAL A 189 1.81 3.54 -11.81
N GLU A 190 1.49 4.27 -10.73
CA GLU A 190 2.52 4.81 -9.82
C GLU A 190 3.29 3.68 -9.11
N LEU A 191 2.60 2.65 -8.63
CA LEU A 191 3.22 1.49 -7.98
C LEU A 191 4.10 0.70 -8.96
N LEU A 192 3.67 0.52 -10.20
CA LEU A 192 4.48 -0.10 -11.25
C LEU A 192 5.74 0.70 -11.56
N ALA A 193 5.65 2.04 -11.60
CA ALA A 193 6.82 2.90 -11.79
C ALA A 193 7.80 2.80 -10.61
N LYS A 194 7.30 2.77 -9.36
CA LYS A 194 8.12 2.57 -8.16
C LYS A 194 8.78 1.20 -8.16
N LEU A 195 8.03 0.15 -8.52
CA LEU A 195 8.56 -1.21 -8.61
C LEU A 195 9.69 -1.29 -9.64
N GLY A 196 9.50 -0.72 -10.83
CA GLY A 196 10.55 -0.66 -11.85
C GLY A 196 11.80 0.09 -11.40
N ALA A 197 11.66 1.18 -10.64
CA ALA A 197 12.79 1.92 -10.08
C ALA A 197 13.57 1.09 -9.05
N VAL A 198 12.86 0.40 -8.14
CA VAL A 198 13.48 -0.48 -7.12
C VAL A 198 14.13 -1.69 -7.77
N GLU A 199 13.54 -2.27 -8.81
CA GLU A 199 14.14 -3.38 -9.56
C GLU A 199 15.45 -2.96 -10.24
N GLU A 200 15.51 -1.76 -10.83
CA GLU A 200 16.72 -1.23 -11.43
C GLU A 200 17.80 -0.93 -10.38
N GLU A 201 17.41 -0.36 -9.23
CA GLU A 201 18.32 -0.14 -8.10
C GLU A 201 18.90 -1.46 -7.59
N LEU A 202 18.06 -2.49 -7.42
CA LEU A 202 18.48 -3.83 -7.05
C LEU A 202 19.43 -4.44 -8.09
N ARG A 203 19.16 -4.23 -9.38
CA ARG A 203 20.04 -4.68 -10.48
C ARG A 203 21.41 -4.00 -10.43
N VAL A 204 21.45 -2.70 -10.16
CA VAL A 204 22.70 -1.96 -10.00
C VAL A 204 23.48 -2.46 -8.78
N GLU A 205 22.80 -2.64 -7.65
CA GLU A 205 23.45 -3.08 -6.41
C GLU A 205 23.97 -4.53 -6.49
N THR A 206 23.24 -5.41 -7.15
CA THR A 206 23.70 -6.79 -7.42
C THR A 206 24.95 -6.82 -8.32
N GLU A 207 25.04 -5.98 -9.35
CA GLU A 207 26.27 -5.88 -10.16
C GLU A 207 27.43 -5.26 -9.38
N LYS A 208 27.21 -4.25 -8.54
CA LYS A 208 28.24 -3.72 -7.62
C LYS A 208 28.74 -4.79 -6.63
N HIS A 209 27.84 -5.56 -6.04
CA HIS A 209 28.21 -6.68 -5.16
C HIS A 209 29.03 -7.75 -5.88
N LYS A 210 28.67 -8.07 -7.11
CA LYS A 210 29.42 -9.01 -7.95
C LYS A 210 30.81 -8.47 -8.29
N HIS A 211 30.92 -7.18 -8.62
CA HIS A 211 32.19 -6.52 -8.90
C HIS A 211 33.12 -6.51 -7.68
N THR A 212 32.64 -6.03 -6.52
CA THR A 212 33.41 -6.01 -5.27
C THR A 212 33.84 -7.42 -4.82
N ARG A 213 32.99 -8.43 -5.05
CA ARG A 213 33.34 -9.83 -4.79
C ARG A 213 34.47 -10.33 -5.69
N GLU A 214 34.50 -9.94 -6.96
CA GLU A 214 35.58 -10.32 -7.88
C GLU A 214 36.88 -9.58 -7.54
N GLU A 215 36.82 -8.29 -7.17
CA GLU A 215 37.98 -7.54 -6.68
C GLU A 215 38.58 -8.17 -5.41
N LEU A 216 37.73 -8.54 -4.45
CA LEU A 216 38.15 -9.23 -3.23
C LEU A 216 38.81 -10.58 -3.56
N ARG A 217 38.24 -11.35 -4.49
CA ARG A 217 38.80 -12.62 -4.95
C ARG A 217 40.17 -12.42 -5.59
N SER A 218 40.31 -11.43 -6.48
CA SER A 218 41.56 -11.08 -7.15
C SER A 218 42.64 -10.63 -6.15
N SER A 219 42.29 -9.75 -5.21
CA SER A 219 43.18 -9.28 -4.15
C SER A 219 43.65 -10.43 -3.26
N LYS A 220 42.74 -11.34 -2.87
CA LYS A 220 43.09 -12.55 -2.10
C LYS A 220 44.06 -13.46 -2.87
N ALA A 221 43.86 -13.62 -4.18
CA ALA A 221 44.78 -14.39 -5.02
C ALA A 221 46.17 -13.73 -5.12
N ASN A 222 46.22 -12.40 -5.31
CA ASN A 222 47.47 -11.64 -5.33
C ASN A 222 48.20 -11.70 -3.97
N LEU A 223 47.49 -11.58 -2.85
CA LEU A 223 48.06 -11.72 -1.52
C LEU A 223 48.63 -13.13 -1.27
N GLN A 224 47.96 -14.17 -1.73
CA GLN A 224 48.49 -15.53 -1.67
C GLN A 224 49.76 -15.68 -2.52
N TYR A 225 49.75 -15.15 -3.74
CA TYR A 225 50.91 -15.15 -4.62
C TYR A 225 52.11 -14.44 -3.97
N THR A 226 51.95 -13.21 -3.50
CA THR A 226 53.01 -12.45 -2.82
C THR A 226 53.52 -13.16 -1.56
N LYS A 227 52.62 -13.73 -0.74
CA LYS A 227 53.02 -14.55 0.42
C LYS A 227 53.91 -15.73 0.02
N THR A 228 53.55 -16.45 -1.05
CA THR A 228 54.37 -17.56 -1.54
C THR A 228 55.73 -17.09 -2.08
N GLN A 229 55.76 -15.96 -2.78
CA GLN A 229 56.99 -15.35 -3.28
C GLN A 229 57.93 -14.94 -2.14
N TYR A 230 57.42 -14.21 -1.14
CA TYR A 230 58.21 -13.81 0.03
C TYR A 230 58.72 -15.02 0.82
N ALA A 231 57.91 -16.06 0.98
CA ALA A 231 58.36 -17.30 1.63
C ALA A 231 59.52 -17.96 0.85
N HIS A 232 59.47 -17.94 -0.49
CA HIS A 232 60.56 -18.47 -1.32
C HIS A 232 61.83 -17.60 -1.23
N GLU A 233 61.71 -16.27 -1.30
CA GLU A 233 62.83 -15.34 -1.16
C GLU A 233 63.47 -15.43 0.23
N ALA A 234 62.67 -15.57 1.29
CA ALA A 234 63.16 -15.77 2.66
C ALA A 234 63.99 -17.05 2.77
N ARG A 235 63.49 -18.20 2.28
CA ARG A 235 64.23 -19.47 2.25
C ARG A 235 65.51 -19.39 1.41
N ARG A 236 65.48 -18.64 0.30
CA ARG A 236 66.67 -18.42 -0.53
C ARG A 236 67.74 -17.63 0.24
N ARG A 237 67.35 -16.53 0.89
CA ARG A 237 68.26 -15.73 1.74
C ARG A 237 68.82 -16.53 2.91
N GLU A 238 68.01 -17.36 3.56
CA GLU A 238 68.46 -18.25 4.63
C GLU A 238 69.57 -19.20 4.16
N LYS A 239 69.38 -19.84 2.99
CA LYS A 239 70.42 -20.69 2.38
C LYS A 239 71.69 -19.91 2.02
N GLU A 240 71.55 -18.71 1.47
CA GLU A 240 72.70 -17.85 1.16
C GLU A 240 73.47 -17.44 2.43
N MET A 241 72.75 -17.13 3.52
CA MET A 241 73.35 -16.86 4.83
C MET A 241 74.08 -18.07 5.39
N ASP A 242 73.51 -19.28 5.29
CA ASP A 242 74.16 -20.47 5.79
C ASP A 242 75.44 -20.80 5.00
N VAL A 243 75.45 -20.60 3.68
CA VAL A 243 76.67 -20.72 2.87
C VAL A 243 77.73 -19.68 3.28
N LEU A 244 77.33 -18.45 3.58
CA LEU A 244 78.24 -17.40 4.07
C LEU A 244 78.81 -17.75 5.45
N LYS A 245 77.97 -18.21 6.38
CA LYS A 245 78.40 -18.69 7.70
C LYS A 245 79.41 -19.82 7.55
N GLU A 246 79.14 -20.79 6.68
CA GLU A 246 80.04 -21.92 6.45
C GLU A 246 81.39 -21.48 5.87
N LYS A 247 81.40 -20.52 4.93
CA LYS A 247 82.64 -19.92 4.40
C LYS A 247 83.45 -19.21 5.48
N ILE A 248 82.80 -18.40 6.33
CA ILE A 248 83.46 -17.70 7.44
C ILE A 248 84.03 -18.73 8.42
N GLN A 249 83.24 -19.74 8.81
CA GLN A 249 83.68 -20.79 9.71
C GLN A 249 84.88 -21.56 9.14
N ARG A 250 84.85 -21.94 7.85
CA ARG A 250 86.00 -22.54 7.16
C ARG A 250 87.23 -21.63 7.17
N SER A 251 87.09 -20.31 7.02
CA SER A 251 88.21 -19.36 7.07
C SER A 251 88.83 -19.24 8.46
N ILE A 252 88.01 -19.22 9.52
CA ILE A 252 88.46 -19.19 10.91
C ILE A 252 89.21 -20.48 11.24
N SER A 253 88.64 -21.64 10.88
CA SER A 253 89.28 -22.95 11.12
C SER A 253 90.60 -23.12 10.36
N ARG A 254 90.72 -22.60 9.13
CA ARG A 254 91.99 -22.58 8.38
C ARG A 254 93.03 -21.64 9.00
N GLY A 255 92.61 -20.53 9.59
CA GLY A 255 93.49 -19.64 10.35
C GLY A 255 93.99 -20.26 11.67
N GLN A 256 93.23 -21.19 12.25
CA GLN A 256 93.63 -21.90 13.47
C GLN A 256 94.52 -23.13 13.22
N SER A 257 94.49 -23.75 12.04
CA SER A 257 95.31 -24.93 11.73
C SER A 257 96.73 -24.61 11.24
N SER A 258 97.15 -23.34 11.21
CA SER A 258 98.51 -22.94 10.81
C SER A 258 99.23 -22.02 11.80
N SER A 259 98.80 -21.92 13.05
CA SER A 259 99.51 -21.06 14.03
C SER A 259 99.58 -21.69 15.42
N GLY A 260 100.45 -22.67 15.55
CA GLY A 260 101.13 -22.95 16.82
C GLY A 260 102.30 -21.99 16.97
N SER A 261 102.07 -20.79 17.49
CA SER A 261 103.08 -19.95 18.16
C SER A 261 102.41 -18.67 18.63
N GLY A 262 102.68 -18.31 19.88
CA GLY A 262 102.23 -17.05 20.46
C GLY A 262 102.87 -15.83 19.81
N SER A 263 102.33 -14.70 20.25
CA SER A 263 102.82 -13.34 20.08
C SER A 263 102.32 -12.58 18.86
N SER A 264 101.99 -11.32 19.20
CA SER A 264 102.11 -10.15 18.37
C SER A 264 100.90 -9.72 17.55
N VAL A 265 100.17 -8.78 18.16
CA VAL A 265 99.76 -7.52 17.52
C VAL A 265 98.79 -7.66 16.34
N ILE A 266 97.55 -7.26 16.61
CA ILE A 266 96.61 -6.73 15.62
C ILE A 266 97.32 -5.63 14.81
N PRO A 267 97.68 -5.82 13.53
CA PRO A 267 98.22 -4.76 12.70
C PRO A 267 97.05 -4.17 11.91
N GLY A 268 96.46 -3.09 12.42
CA GLY A 268 95.34 -2.44 11.73
C GLY A 268 94.71 -1.27 12.46
N GLY A 269 95.43 -0.63 13.38
CA GLY A 269 95.07 0.70 13.86
C GLY A 269 95.36 1.73 12.77
N ILE A 270 94.35 2.10 12.00
CA ILE A 270 94.42 3.29 11.14
C ILE A 270 94.13 4.49 12.03
N THR A 271 95.19 5.19 12.45
CA THR A 271 95.08 6.53 13.02
C THR A 271 94.84 7.51 11.88
N VAL A 272 93.59 7.88 11.63
CA VAL A 272 93.24 8.96 10.70
C VAL A 272 93.48 10.29 11.43
N LEU A 273 94.64 10.91 11.22
CA LEU A 273 95.00 12.20 11.81
C LEU A 273 94.40 13.41 11.07
N ASN A 274 93.52 13.20 10.09
CA ASN A 274 92.66 14.24 9.53
C ASN A 274 91.51 13.61 8.74
N PRO A 275 90.25 13.62 9.22
CA PRO A 275 89.14 13.24 8.38
C PRO A 275 88.85 14.41 7.42
N VAL A 276 89.51 14.40 6.26
CA VAL A 276 88.95 15.09 5.10
C VAL A 276 87.65 14.36 4.77
N PRO A 277 86.47 15.03 4.74
CA PRO A 277 85.24 14.39 4.32
C PRO A 277 85.36 14.04 2.84
N ARG A 278 85.70 12.77 2.57
CA ARG A 278 85.76 12.24 1.22
C ARG A 278 84.31 12.01 0.76
N SER A 279 83.77 13.02 0.10
CA SER A 279 82.59 12.89 -0.75
C SER A 279 82.90 11.90 -1.87
N LEU A 280 82.34 10.69 -1.77
CA LEU A 280 82.21 9.76 -2.88
C LEU A 280 80.79 9.18 -2.80
N PHE A 281 79.90 9.86 -3.52
CA PHE A 281 78.56 9.45 -3.96
C PHE A 281 77.62 8.81 -2.93
N GLY A 282 76.59 9.57 -2.54
CA GLY A 282 75.35 8.98 -2.03
C GLY A 282 74.60 9.90 -1.07
N LYS A 283 73.57 10.58 -1.59
CA LYS A 283 72.58 11.37 -0.84
C LYS A 283 73.16 12.52 -0.02
N GLN A 284 72.98 13.70 -0.58
CA GLN A 284 72.88 14.96 0.14
C GLN A 284 72.09 14.68 1.43
N HIS A 285 72.75 14.73 2.59
CA HIS A 285 72.07 14.75 3.87
C HIS A 285 71.39 16.11 3.93
N VAL A 286 70.20 16.16 3.33
CA VAL A 286 69.20 17.21 3.54
C VAL A 286 69.14 17.35 5.04
N SER A 287 69.72 18.45 5.55
CA SER A 287 69.76 18.79 6.97
C SER A 287 68.43 18.38 7.59
N ASP A 288 68.41 17.71 8.74
CA ASP A 288 67.15 17.35 9.42
C ASP A 288 66.23 18.58 9.52
N GLY A 289 66.79 19.80 9.58
CA GLY A 289 66.05 21.06 9.49
C GLY A 289 65.36 21.34 8.15
N GLU A 290 65.94 20.96 7.01
CA GLU A 290 65.31 21.10 5.68
C GLU A 290 64.25 20.01 5.42
N GLN A 291 64.42 18.80 5.98
CA GLN A 291 63.35 17.78 5.98
C GLN A 291 62.19 18.20 6.89
N LEU A 292 62.49 18.71 8.09
CA LEU A 292 61.50 19.27 9.00
C LEU A 292 60.78 20.48 8.37
N LEU A 293 61.50 21.39 7.70
CA LEU A 293 60.88 22.52 7.00
C LEU A 293 59.95 22.05 5.89
N LYS A 294 60.37 21.04 5.10
CA LYS A 294 59.52 20.44 4.06
C LYS A 294 58.29 19.79 4.65
N GLU A 295 58.44 19.03 5.73
CA GLU A 295 57.33 18.39 6.42
C GLU A 295 56.35 19.42 7.01
N VAL A 296 56.84 20.50 7.63
CA VAL A 296 56.01 21.60 8.12
C VAL A 296 55.28 22.28 6.96
N ILE A 297 55.95 22.54 5.83
CA ILE A 297 55.32 23.11 4.63
C ILE A 297 54.27 22.16 4.06
N GLU A 298 54.54 20.86 4.00
CA GLU A 298 53.59 19.84 3.53
C GLU A 298 52.36 19.77 4.45
N GLN A 299 52.58 19.80 5.77
CA GLN A 299 51.51 19.87 6.77
C GLN A 299 50.72 21.18 6.67
N GLN A 300 51.39 22.31 6.39
CA GLN A 300 50.73 23.60 6.19
C GLN A 300 49.84 23.56 4.94
N LYS A 301 50.37 23.02 3.83
CA LYS A 301 49.60 22.83 2.58
C LYS A 301 48.43 21.87 2.75
N ALA A 302 48.62 20.78 3.50
CA ALA A 302 47.55 19.85 3.80
C ALA A 302 46.43 20.52 4.60
N LYS A 303 46.79 21.32 5.62
CA LYS A 303 45.83 22.13 6.39
C LYS A 303 45.14 23.20 5.54
N GLU A 304 45.86 23.88 4.65
CA GLU A 304 45.28 24.85 3.72
C GLU A 304 44.28 24.17 2.77
N MET A 305 44.61 22.98 2.27
CA MET A 305 43.73 22.19 1.42
C MET A 305 42.48 21.72 2.17
N GLU A 306 42.63 21.26 3.42
CA GLU A 306 41.52 20.88 4.31
C GLU A 306 40.60 22.08 4.57
N ILE A 307 41.15 23.26 4.88
CA ILE A 307 40.37 24.50 5.08
C ILE A 307 39.64 24.92 3.80
N VAL A 308 40.24 24.75 2.62
CA VAL A 308 39.57 25.04 1.34
C VAL A 308 38.43 24.07 1.09
N GLU A 309 38.62 22.79 1.37
CA GLU A 309 37.58 21.76 1.25
C GLU A 309 36.42 22.01 2.22
N GLU A 310 36.72 22.31 3.50
CA GLU A 310 35.72 22.68 4.50
C GLU A 310 34.94 23.94 4.08
N ASN A 311 35.63 24.97 3.57
CA ASN A 311 34.98 26.17 3.06
C ASN A 311 34.07 25.89 1.87
N GLU A 312 34.48 25.01 0.95
CA GLU A 312 33.63 24.61 -0.17
C GLU A 312 32.41 23.83 0.32
N GLN A 313 32.58 22.93 1.28
CA GLN A 313 31.49 22.19 1.88
C GLN A 313 30.51 23.10 2.63
N LEU A 314 31.01 24.09 3.38
CA LEU A 314 30.19 25.13 4.02
C LEU A 314 29.41 25.97 3.01
N ARG A 315 30.02 26.30 1.86
CA ARG A 315 29.29 27.01 0.79
C ARG A 315 28.17 26.17 0.20
N ARG A 316 28.41 24.87 -0.01
CA ARG A 316 27.38 23.95 -0.51
C ARG A 316 26.22 23.83 0.49
N THR A 317 26.51 23.66 1.79
CA THR A 317 25.45 23.56 2.80
C THR A 317 24.68 24.86 2.95
N LEU A 318 25.35 26.01 2.94
CA LEU A 318 24.70 27.33 2.99
C LEU A 318 23.79 27.56 1.78
N TYR A 319 24.23 27.16 0.59
CA TYR A 319 23.40 27.21 -0.62
C TYR A 319 22.15 26.34 -0.48
N THR A 320 22.29 25.09 -0.01
CA THR A 320 21.15 24.19 0.22
C THR A 320 20.16 24.81 1.20
N VAL A 321 20.65 25.34 2.33
CA VAL A 321 19.78 26.00 3.33
C VAL A 321 19.04 27.19 2.71
N HIS A 322 19.71 28.03 1.93
CA HIS A 322 19.07 29.16 1.27
C HIS A 322 17.99 28.72 0.26
N VAL A 323 18.27 27.72 -0.58
CA VAL A 323 17.29 27.18 -1.55
C VAL A 323 16.07 26.60 -0.84
N GLU A 324 16.27 25.85 0.23
CA GLU A 324 15.18 25.29 1.05
C GLU A 324 14.36 26.39 1.74
N LEU A 325 15.02 27.40 2.32
CA LEU A 325 14.35 28.55 2.93
C LEU A 325 13.54 29.34 1.91
N GLU A 326 14.10 29.65 0.74
CA GLU A 326 13.36 30.29 -0.34
C GLU A 326 12.22 29.39 -0.84
N GLY A 327 12.42 28.08 -0.91
CA GLY A 327 11.39 27.11 -1.29
C GLY A 327 10.19 27.12 -0.34
N LEU A 328 10.45 27.17 0.97
CA LEU A 328 9.43 27.29 2.00
C LEU A 328 8.68 28.62 1.91
N ILE A 329 9.40 29.73 1.72
CA ILE A 329 8.82 31.06 1.54
C ILE A 329 7.96 31.09 0.27
N ARG A 330 8.44 30.56 -0.86
CA ARG A 330 7.68 30.49 -2.13
C ARG A 330 6.40 29.66 -2.00
N LYS A 331 6.47 28.49 -1.36
CA LYS A 331 5.33 27.58 -1.16
C LYS A 331 4.23 28.19 -0.29
N LYS A 332 4.60 29.09 0.65
CA LYS A 332 3.65 29.73 1.57
C LYS A 332 3.17 31.11 1.11
N LEU A 333 4.01 31.87 0.39
CA LEU A 333 3.77 33.30 0.12
C LEU A 333 3.53 33.61 -1.37
N GLY A 334 3.69 32.65 -2.29
CA GLY A 334 3.53 32.89 -3.73
C GLY A 334 4.52 33.89 -4.33
N SER A 335 5.58 34.24 -3.58
CA SER A 335 6.55 35.28 -3.96
C SER A 335 7.40 34.84 -5.15
N LYS A 336 7.42 35.63 -6.22
CA LYS A 336 8.27 35.39 -7.40
C LYS A 336 9.60 36.13 -7.25
N SER A 337 10.47 35.66 -6.35
CA SER A 337 11.87 36.08 -6.35
C SER A 337 12.67 35.22 -7.33
N GLN A 338 13.15 35.82 -8.41
CA GLN A 338 14.22 35.26 -9.25
C GLN A 338 15.54 35.85 -8.76
N ALA A 339 16.22 35.16 -7.85
CA ALA A 339 17.59 35.51 -7.48
C ALA A 339 18.58 34.75 -8.38
N ALA A 340 19.46 35.48 -9.07
CA ALA A 340 20.60 34.92 -9.78
C ALA A 340 21.56 34.29 -8.77
N ASN A 341 21.98 33.04 -9.02
CA ASN A 341 22.67 32.17 -8.06
C ASN A 341 24.02 32.76 -7.57
N PRO A 342 24.10 33.39 -6.38
CA PRO A 342 25.28 34.14 -5.93
C PRO A 342 26.42 33.23 -5.43
N TYR A 343 26.11 31.96 -5.16
CA TYR A 343 26.98 31.01 -4.45
C TYR A 343 28.16 30.47 -5.29
N GLY A 344 28.22 30.81 -6.59
CA GLY A 344 29.32 30.43 -7.50
C GLY A 344 30.45 31.46 -7.62
N LEU A 345 30.34 32.61 -6.96
CA LEU A 345 31.31 33.71 -7.05
C LEU A 345 32.29 33.73 -5.85
N PRO A 346 33.45 34.41 -5.95
CA PRO A 346 34.37 34.57 -4.82
C PRO A 346 33.66 35.15 -3.60
N PHE A 347 33.82 34.53 -2.43
CA PHE A 347 33.06 34.87 -1.21
C PHE A 347 33.20 36.34 -0.82
N GLU A 348 34.40 36.91 -0.99
CA GLU A 348 34.66 38.33 -0.71
C GLU A 348 33.72 39.28 -1.46
N MET A 349 33.24 38.90 -2.65
CA MET A 349 32.39 39.74 -3.49
C MET A 349 30.90 39.62 -3.16
N VAL A 350 30.50 38.57 -2.43
CA VAL A 350 29.09 38.21 -2.27
C VAL A 350 28.71 37.99 -0.80
N ARG A 351 29.68 38.07 0.11
CA ARG A 351 29.51 37.88 1.55
C ARG A 351 28.37 38.73 2.11
N GLU A 352 28.43 40.05 1.89
CA GLU A 352 27.41 40.97 2.41
C GLU A 352 26.02 40.65 1.85
N LYS A 353 25.94 40.30 0.56
CA LYS A 353 24.66 40.00 -0.11
C LYS A 353 24.03 38.72 0.40
N ILE A 354 24.82 37.65 0.56
CA ILE A 354 24.35 36.36 1.10
C ILE A 354 23.91 36.54 2.56
N GLU A 355 24.67 37.32 3.34
CA GLU A 355 24.34 37.59 4.74
C GLU A 355 23.02 38.35 4.87
N THR A 356 22.81 39.39 4.05
CA THR A 356 21.54 40.13 4.03
C THR A 356 20.37 39.27 3.55
N GLU A 357 20.54 38.47 2.49
CA GLU A 357 19.47 37.64 1.94
C GLU A 357 19.01 36.55 2.94
N ILE A 358 19.94 35.97 3.71
CA ILE A 358 19.62 34.98 4.74
C ILE A 358 18.95 35.66 5.95
N GLN A 359 19.43 36.84 6.37
CA GLN A 359 18.80 37.60 7.46
C GLN A 359 17.38 38.03 7.09
N ASP A 360 17.15 38.49 5.87
CA ASP A 360 15.82 38.88 5.38
C ASP A 360 14.87 37.67 5.30
N ALA A 361 15.34 36.52 4.83
CA ALA A 361 14.54 35.29 4.79
C ALA A 361 14.17 34.79 6.20
N LEU A 362 15.13 34.84 7.14
CA LEU A 362 14.91 34.41 8.52
C LEU A 362 13.99 35.36 9.30
N THR A 363 14.13 36.67 9.11
CA THR A 363 13.25 37.67 9.74
C THR A 363 11.83 37.54 9.22
N LEU A 364 11.64 37.35 7.90
CA LEU A 364 10.33 37.09 7.31
C LEU A 364 9.69 35.79 7.86
N LEU A 365 10.47 34.72 8.00
CA LEU A 365 9.97 33.46 8.57
C LEU A 365 9.62 33.60 10.05
N SER A 366 10.44 34.32 10.82
CA SER A 366 10.21 34.58 12.23
C SER A 366 8.93 35.40 12.45
N ASP A 367 8.74 36.47 11.69
CA ASP A 367 7.56 37.34 11.76
C ASP A 367 6.26 36.55 11.50
N GLN A 368 6.31 35.64 10.52
CA GLN A 368 5.20 34.73 10.21
C GLN A 368 4.93 33.70 11.31
N TRP A 369 5.97 33.21 11.98
CA TRP A 369 5.81 32.29 13.10
C TRP A 369 5.16 32.99 14.30
N THR A 370 5.53 34.24 14.57
CA THR A 370 5.00 35.04 15.67
C THR A 370 3.59 35.56 15.42
N HIS A 371 3.22 35.81 14.15
CA HIS A 371 1.90 36.30 13.76
C HIS A 371 0.95 35.22 13.22
N ARG A 372 1.29 33.94 13.38
CA ARG A 372 0.40 32.84 13.02
C ARG A 372 -0.86 32.90 13.90
N PRO A 373 -2.07 33.10 13.35
CA PRO A 373 -3.28 33.01 14.14
C PRO A 373 -3.36 31.61 14.77
N PRO A 374 -3.89 31.46 16.00
CA PRO A 374 -4.19 30.15 16.54
C PRO A 374 -5.02 29.41 15.49
N GLN A 375 -4.54 28.27 15.02
CA GLN A 375 -5.39 27.43 14.19
C GLN A 375 -6.51 26.93 15.09
N GLU A 376 -7.67 27.58 15.05
CA GLU A 376 -8.89 26.88 15.39
C GLU A 376 -9.01 25.73 14.40
N PRO A 377 -9.10 24.47 14.88
CA PRO A 377 -9.28 23.35 13.99
C PRO A 377 -10.65 23.50 13.32
N THR A 378 -10.65 23.92 12.06
CA THR A 378 -11.79 23.76 11.15
C THR A 378 -11.92 22.29 10.81
N THR A 379 -12.24 21.46 11.79
CA THR A 379 -12.68 20.09 11.60
C THR A 379 -14.11 20.07 12.07
N SER A 380 -15.03 19.82 11.13
CA SER A 380 -16.42 19.54 11.45
C SER A 380 -16.47 18.52 12.59
N PRO A 381 -17.38 18.62 13.58
CA PRO A 381 -17.53 17.64 14.65
C PRO A 381 -17.62 16.19 14.12
N THR A 382 -18.15 16.00 12.91
CA THR A 382 -18.18 14.71 12.21
C THR A 382 -16.79 14.20 11.82
N ASP A 383 -15.88 15.08 11.40
CA ASP A 383 -14.54 14.71 10.96
C ASP A 383 -13.65 14.32 12.14
N ILE A 384 -13.90 14.89 13.31
CA ILE A 384 -13.22 14.52 14.57
C ILE A 384 -13.64 13.10 14.96
N VAL A 385 -14.95 12.80 14.95
CA VAL A 385 -15.46 11.46 15.26
C VAL A 385 -14.93 10.41 14.28
N ILE A 386 -14.86 10.72 12.99
CA ILE A 386 -14.30 9.80 11.97
C ILE A 386 -12.80 9.56 12.20
N ARG A 387 -12.05 10.60 12.56
CA ARG A 387 -10.62 10.48 12.88
C ARG A 387 -10.41 9.69 14.16
N ASP A 388 -11.19 9.93 15.20
CA ASP A 388 -11.10 9.22 16.47
C ASP A 388 -11.45 7.74 16.29
N GLN A 389 -12.50 7.41 15.54
CA GLN A 389 -12.81 6.03 15.17
C GLN A 389 -11.68 5.38 14.38
N ARG A 390 -11.04 6.12 13.47
CA ARG A 390 -9.91 5.62 12.70
C ARG A 390 -8.67 5.41 13.57
N ILE A 391 -8.45 6.28 14.56
CA ILE A 391 -7.37 6.14 15.53
C ILE A 391 -7.61 4.89 16.38
N GLU A 392 -8.81 4.68 16.91
CA GLU A 392 -9.16 3.47 17.66
C GLU A 392 -8.99 2.18 16.84
N GLU A 393 -9.32 2.22 15.54
CA GLU A 393 -9.04 1.10 14.63
C GLU A 393 -7.55 0.82 14.48
N LEU A 394 -6.76 1.87 14.25
CA LEU A 394 -5.31 1.75 14.09
C LEU A 394 -4.64 1.27 15.38
N GLU A 395 -5.11 1.72 16.54
CA GLU A 395 -4.63 1.26 17.85
C GLU A 395 -4.91 -0.22 18.05
N ARG A 396 -6.13 -0.71 17.73
CA ARG A 396 -6.45 -2.15 17.76
C ARG A 396 -5.58 -2.97 16.80
N ASP A 397 -5.31 -2.45 15.61
CA ASP A 397 -4.45 -3.13 14.64
C ASP A 397 -2.99 -3.19 15.13
N ILE A 398 -2.51 -2.12 15.78
CA ILE A 398 -1.18 -2.08 16.40
C ILE A 398 -1.08 -3.11 17.53
N GLU A 399 -2.07 -3.16 18.43
CA GLU A 399 -2.11 -4.15 19.52
C GLU A 399 -2.09 -5.59 18.98
N LYS A 400 -2.87 -5.85 17.92
CA LYS A 400 -2.89 -7.16 17.26
C LYS A 400 -1.53 -7.51 16.63
N MET A 401 -0.92 -6.58 15.92
CA MET A 401 0.42 -6.76 15.32
C MET A 401 1.49 -6.97 16.39
N GLN A 402 1.38 -6.30 17.54
CA GLN A 402 2.27 -6.50 18.68
C GLN A 402 2.11 -7.89 19.28
N HIS A 403 0.89 -8.38 19.46
CA HIS A 403 0.63 -9.75 19.92
C HIS A 403 1.16 -10.80 18.94
N GLU A 404 0.93 -10.61 17.63
CA GLU A 404 1.46 -11.51 16.59
C GLU A 404 3.00 -11.50 16.57
N LEU A 405 3.63 -10.34 16.78
CA LEU A 405 5.07 -10.24 16.95
C LEU A 405 5.53 -10.97 18.21
N GLU A 406 4.87 -10.81 19.34
CA GLU A 406 5.22 -11.49 20.59
C GLU A 406 5.11 -13.01 20.43
N ASP A 407 4.03 -13.52 19.85
CA ASP A 407 3.85 -14.94 19.50
C ASP A 407 4.98 -15.44 18.58
N SER A 408 5.30 -14.68 17.53
CA SER A 408 6.39 -15.02 16.62
C SER A 408 7.75 -15.05 17.33
N THR A 409 8.00 -14.12 18.27
CA THR A 409 9.24 -14.11 19.05
C THR A 409 9.35 -15.30 19.98
N VAL A 410 8.25 -15.73 20.60
CA VAL A 410 8.23 -16.97 21.42
C VAL A 410 8.53 -18.19 20.55
N LEU A 411 7.95 -18.27 19.35
CA LEU A 411 8.24 -19.35 18.39
C LEU A 411 9.71 -19.34 17.95
N ILE A 412 10.26 -18.17 17.64
CA ILE A 412 11.67 -18.02 17.25
C ILE A 412 12.60 -18.38 18.41
N GLN A 413 12.29 -17.96 19.65
CA GLN A 413 13.06 -18.34 20.83
C GLN A 413 12.98 -19.84 21.10
N GLY A 414 11.82 -20.47 20.89
CA GLY A 414 11.65 -21.93 20.99
C GLY A 414 12.47 -22.67 19.94
N ALA A 415 12.45 -22.19 18.69
CA ALA A 415 13.27 -22.72 17.60
C ALA A 415 14.76 -22.52 17.86
N GLN A 416 15.18 -21.36 18.36
CA GLN A 416 16.55 -21.05 18.72
C GLN A 416 17.04 -21.98 19.84
N LYS A 417 16.24 -22.20 20.89
CA LYS A 417 16.54 -23.18 21.94
C LYS A 417 16.67 -24.60 21.40
N MET A 418 15.84 -25.00 20.44
CA MET A 418 15.98 -26.30 19.77
C MET A 418 17.26 -26.39 18.93
N ILE A 419 17.61 -25.33 18.20
CA ILE A 419 18.85 -25.24 17.42
C ILE A 419 20.08 -25.26 18.35
N ASP A 420 20.02 -24.56 19.48
CA ASP A 420 21.10 -24.54 20.48
C ASP A 420 21.24 -25.92 21.15
N ASN A 421 20.15 -26.63 21.39
CA ASN A 421 20.17 -28.02 21.87
C ASN A 421 20.75 -29.01 20.83
N LEU A 422 20.52 -28.75 19.54
CA LEU A 422 21.11 -29.51 18.43
C LEU A 422 22.60 -29.21 18.27
N ASN A 423 22.99 -27.95 18.36
CA ASN A 423 24.38 -27.50 18.25
C ASN A 423 25.21 -27.84 19.50
N GLY A 424 24.58 -27.91 20.67
CA GLY A 424 25.20 -28.29 21.95
C GLY A 424 25.43 -29.79 22.15
N GLY A 425 25.07 -30.63 21.17
CA GLY A 425 25.38 -32.07 21.20
C GLY A 425 24.49 -32.93 22.12
N ASN A 426 23.44 -32.36 22.72
CA ASN A 426 22.60 -33.04 23.70
C ASN A 426 21.51 -33.97 23.10
N PHE A 427 21.38 -34.06 21.78
CA PHE A 427 20.37 -34.91 21.14
C PHE A 427 20.61 -36.42 21.34
N LEU A 428 21.84 -36.84 21.65
CA LEU A 428 22.20 -38.25 21.84
C LEU A 428 22.21 -38.72 23.31
N ALA A 429 21.66 -37.95 24.24
CA ALA A 429 21.57 -38.31 25.66
C ALA A 429 20.30 -39.14 26.00
N GLY A 430 19.39 -39.37 25.05
CA GLY A 430 18.09 -40.00 25.28
C GLY A 430 17.95 -41.47 24.84
N ALA A 431 19.01 -42.13 24.38
CA ALA A 431 18.99 -43.56 24.05
C ALA A 431 19.86 -44.35 25.05
N PRO A 432 19.32 -45.35 25.77
CA PRO A 432 20.13 -46.17 26.64
C PRO A 432 20.99 -47.14 25.80
N ASP A 433 22.25 -47.26 26.23
CA ASP A 433 23.33 -48.16 25.80
C ASP A 433 24.10 -47.85 24.50
N PHE A 434 25.25 -47.16 24.60
CA PHE A 434 26.56 -47.82 24.74
C PHE A 434 27.73 -46.81 24.97
N LYS A 435 28.38 -46.95 26.15
CA LYS A 435 29.71 -46.43 26.60
C LYS A 435 29.88 -44.99 27.17
N MET A 436 29.96 -44.99 28.51
CA MET A 436 31.05 -44.47 29.36
C MET A 436 31.39 -42.96 29.32
N SER A 437 30.78 -42.19 30.23
CA SER A 437 31.54 -41.42 31.25
C SER A 437 30.66 -41.06 32.45
N SER A 438 31.31 -41.13 33.61
CA SER A 438 30.86 -40.95 34.99
C SER A 438 30.26 -39.57 35.30
N GLU A 439 29.00 -39.50 35.75
CA GLU A 439 28.59 -38.84 37.02
C GLU A 439 27.06 -38.94 37.21
N GLY A 440 26.65 -39.56 38.32
CA GLY A 440 25.27 -39.87 38.64
C GLY A 440 24.53 -38.72 39.33
N SER A 441 23.29 -38.51 38.92
CA SER A 441 22.24 -37.92 39.74
C SER A 441 21.04 -38.86 39.67
N ASP A 442 20.91 -39.72 40.68
CA ASP A 442 19.74 -40.60 40.82
C ASP A 442 18.50 -39.74 41.11
N MET A 443 17.55 -39.76 40.17
CA MET A 443 16.19 -39.26 40.38
C MET A 443 15.47 -40.16 41.38
N THR A 444 14.88 -39.56 42.42
CA THR A 444 14.19 -40.33 43.46
C THR A 444 12.86 -40.89 42.93
N ALA A 445 12.42 -42.05 43.44
CA ALA A 445 11.19 -42.71 42.99
C ALA A 445 9.93 -41.83 43.09
N LEU A 446 9.90 -40.89 44.04
CA LEU A 446 8.84 -39.90 44.20
C LEU A 446 8.83 -38.86 43.06
N GLU A 447 10.00 -38.44 42.59
CA GLU A 447 10.09 -37.49 41.46
C GLU A 447 9.69 -38.14 40.13
N VAL A 448 9.91 -39.46 40.00
CA VAL A 448 9.41 -40.25 38.85
C VAL A 448 7.88 -40.36 38.90
N GLU A 449 7.30 -40.66 40.06
CA GLU A 449 5.84 -40.74 40.22
C GLU A 449 5.15 -39.38 39.99
N GLU A 450 5.76 -38.28 40.46
CA GLU A 450 5.29 -36.93 40.14
C GLU A 450 5.42 -36.58 38.66
N ALA A 451 6.50 -36.98 37.99
CA ALA A 451 6.67 -36.75 36.56
C ALA A 451 5.64 -37.55 35.74
N GLU A 452 5.36 -38.79 36.13
CA GLU A 452 4.36 -39.65 35.48
C GLU A 452 2.94 -39.11 35.66
N THR A 453 2.59 -38.60 36.84
CA THR A 453 1.28 -37.97 37.08
C THR A 453 1.11 -36.67 36.30
N LYS A 454 2.17 -35.84 36.21
CA LYS A 454 2.18 -34.63 35.36
C LYS A 454 2.02 -34.97 33.88
N LEU A 455 2.75 -35.98 33.38
CA LEU A 455 2.61 -36.48 32.01
C LEU A 455 1.23 -37.05 31.72
N ARG A 456 0.65 -37.79 32.68
CA ARG A 456 -0.70 -38.33 32.56
C ARG A 456 -1.74 -37.21 32.47
N LYS A 457 -1.61 -36.16 33.30
CA LYS A 457 -2.49 -35.00 33.27
C LYS A 457 -2.39 -34.24 31.94
N GLN A 458 -1.16 -34.00 31.46
CA GLN A 458 -0.92 -33.38 30.14
C GLN A 458 -1.53 -34.21 29.00
N ARG A 459 -1.41 -35.54 29.05
CA ARG A 459 -2.04 -36.43 28.05
C ARG A 459 -3.56 -36.36 28.10
N GLU A 460 -4.15 -36.26 29.28
CA GLU A 460 -5.60 -36.14 29.45
C GLU A 460 -6.13 -34.80 28.93
N ASP A 461 -5.41 -33.71 29.20
CA ASP A 461 -5.78 -32.36 28.73
C ASP A 461 -5.67 -32.27 27.20
N LEU A 462 -4.59 -32.78 26.61
CA LEU A 462 -4.48 -32.89 25.14
C LEU A 462 -5.58 -33.76 24.53
N ALA A 463 -6.02 -34.82 25.21
CA ALA A 463 -7.13 -35.64 24.73
C ALA A 463 -8.47 -34.88 24.80
N LYS A 464 -8.69 -34.05 25.82
CA LYS A 464 -9.87 -33.18 25.93
C LYS A 464 -9.87 -32.12 24.83
N GLU A 465 -8.74 -31.47 24.57
CA GLU A 465 -8.60 -30.49 23.50
C GLU A 465 -8.85 -31.11 22.12
N ARG A 466 -8.28 -32.30 21.85
CA ARG A 466 -8.54 -33.02 20.61
C ARG A 466 -10.02 -33.35 20.43
N LYS A 467 -10.72 -33.75 21.50
CA LYS A 467 -12.17 -34.00 21.45
C LYS A 467 -12.94 -32.73 21.12
N LYS A 468 -12.65 -31.61 21.81
CA LYS A 468 -13.27 -30.31 21.55
C LYS A 468 -13.06 -29.83 20.11
N PHE A 469 -11.83 -29.99 19.60
CA PHE A 469 -11.50 -29.62 18.23
C PHE A 469 -12.26 -30.48 17.21
N THR A 470 -12.33 -31.78 17.46
CA THR A 470 -13.07 -32.71 16.58
C THR A 470 -14.57 -32.39 16.58
N GLU A 471 -15.15 -32.10 17.74
CA GLU A 471 -16.55 -31.69 17.89
C GLU A 471 -16.84 -30.37 17.15
N ALA A 472 -15.98 -29.36 17.34
CA ALA A 472 -16.10 -28.08 16.62
C ALA A 472 -16.00 -28.26 15.08
N CYS A 473 -15.15 -29.17 14.59
CA CYS A 473 -15.09 -29.48 13.16
C CYS A 473 -16.37 -30.16 12.65
N LEU A 474 -16.97 -31.05 13.44
CA LEU A 474 -18.24 -31.69 13.09
C LEU A 474 -19.40 -30.67 13.07
N ASP A 475 -19.45 -29.78 14.05
CA ASP A 475 -20.47 -28.73 14.13
C ASP A 475 -20.34 -27.72 13.00
N LEU A 476 -19.11 -27.30 12.66
CA LEU A 476 -18.86 -26.47 11.48
C LEU A 476 -19.28 -27.19 10.18
N GLY A 477 -19.09 -28.52 10.13
CA GLY A 477 -19.59 -29.36 9.05
C GLY A 477 -21.11 -29.31 8.91
N ARG A 478 -21.85 -29.47 10.02
CA ARG A 478 -23.31 -29.37 10.06
C ARG A 478 -23.80 -27.99 9.65
N GLN A 479 -23.24 -26.92 10.22
CA GLN A 479 -23.59 -25.54 9.87
C GLN A 479 -23.39 -25.26 8.37
N ARG A 480 -22.32 -25.81 7.77
CA ARG A 480 -22.06 -25.69 6.33
C ARG A 480 -23.09 -26.45 5.49
N GLU A 481 -23.54 -27.62 5.94
CA GLU A 481 -24.62 -28.36 5.28
C GLU A 481 -25.96 -27.63 5.36
N ASP A 482 -26.30 -27.09 6.53
CA ASP A 482 -27.53 -26.33 6.74
C ASP A 482 -27.54 -25.06 5.91
N LEU A 483 -26.42 -24.32 5.83
CA LEU A 483 -26.28 -23.18 4.93
C LEU A 483 -26.44 -23.56 3.46
N LYS A 484 -25.95 -24.73 3.04
CA LYS A 484 -26.13 -25.21 1.67
C LYS A 484 -27.60 -25.55 1.39
N LYS A 485 -28.31 -26.17 2.34
CA LYS A 485 -29.74 -26.46 2.23
C LYS A 485 -30.55 -25.16 2.14
N ALA A 486 -30.32 -24.22 3.05
CA ALA A 486 -30.99 -22.91 3.04
C ALA A 486 -30.73 -22.14 1.73
N LYS A 487 -29.52 -22.22 1.18
CA LYS A 487 -29.20 -21.65 -0.14
C LYS A 487 -30.01 -22.31 -1.26
N LEU A 488 -30.15 -23.64 -1.23
CA LEU A 488 -30.92 -24.38 -2.24
C LEU A 488 -32.41 -24.05 -2.14
N GLU A 489 -32.98 -24.04 -0.94
CA GLU A 489 -34.37 -23.64 -0.68
C GLU A 489 -34.66 -22.20 -1.12
N PHE A 490 -33.71 -21.28 -0.91
CA PHE A 490 -33.82 -19.91 -1.39
C PHE A 490 -33.79 -19.82 -2.92
N GLU A 491 -32.92 -20.59 -3.59
CA GLU A 491 -32.91 -20.66 -5.05
C GLU A 491 -34.19 -21.28 -5.61
N GLU A 492 -34.74 -22.30 -4.95
CA GLU A 492 -36.01 -22.91 -5.33
C GLU A 492 -37.18 -21.94 -5.15
N SER A 493 -37.24 -21.23 -4.01
CA SER A 493 -38.21 -20.15 -3.77
C SER A 493 -38.12 -19.04 -4.82
N LYS A 494 -36.91 -18.70 -5.26
CA LYS A 494 -36.69 -17.73 -6.36
C LYS A 494 -37.19 -18.27 -7.70
N ARG A 495 -37.08 -19.59 -7.95
CA ARG A 495 -37.61 -20.22 -9.17
C ARG A 495 -39.14 -20.29 -9.13
N THR A 496 -39.74 -20.69 -8.02
CA THR A 496 -41.20 -20.75 -7.86
C THR A 496 -41.81 -19.36 -7.95
N PHE A 497 -41.21 -18.34 -7.32
CA PHE A 497 -41.65 -16.95 -7.45
C PHE A 497 -41.60 -16.46 -8.91
N ARG A 498 -40.54 -16.80 -9.65
CA ARG A 498 -40.45 -16.46 -11.09
C ARG A 498 -41.51 -17.18 -11.91
N LEU A 499 -41.76 -18.46 -11.63
CA LEU A 499 -42.80 -19.24 -12.31
C LEU A 499 -44.18 -18.70 -11.99
N ASP A 500 -44.48 -18.38 -10.73
CA ASP A 500 -45.75 -17.77 -10.31
C ASP A 500 -45.97 -16.41 -10.98
N LYS A 501 -44.91 -15.59 -11.10
CA LYS A 501 -44.95 -14.34 -11.88
C LYS A 501 -45.25 -14.57 -13.37
N VAL A 502 -44.77 -15.66 -13.96
CA VAL A 502 -45.05 -16.01 -15.36
C VAL A 502 -46.45 -16.61 -15.52
N VAL A 503 -46.89 -17.46 -14.59
CA VAL A 503 -48.23 -18.08 -14.59
C VAL A 503 -49.32 -17.04 -14.36
N SER A 504 -49.13 -16.11 -13.41
CA SER A 504 -50.03 -14.97 -13.21
C SER A 504 -50.11 -14.06 -14.44
N PHE A 505 -48.99 -13.91 -15.18
CA PHE A 505 -48.99 -13.17 -16.45
C PHE A 505 -49.73 -13.91 -17.56
N LEU A 506 -49.68 -15.24 -17.59
CA LEU A 506 -50.37 -16.09 -18.57
C LEU A 506 -51.87 -16.29 -18.24
N SER A 507 -52.24 -16.35 -16.97
CA SER A 507 -53.64 -16.44 -16.53
C SER A 507 -54.41 -15.13 -16.71
N PHE A 508 -53.70 -14.01 -16.94
CA PHE A 508 -54.28 -12.72 -17.28
C PHE A 508 -54.40 -12.47 -18.79
N SER A 509 -54.11 -13.46 -19.65
CA SER A 509 -54.38 -13.38 -21.08
C SER A 509 -55.85 -13.71 -21.35
N PRO A 510 -56.72 -12.73 -21.70
CA PRO A 510 -58.10 -13.01 -22.06
C PRO A 510 -58.10 -13.69 -23.44
N GLY A 511 -58.84 -14.80 -23.55
CA GLY A 511 -59.23 -15.37 -24.85
C GLY A 511 -60.35 -14.59 -25.49
#